data_AF-A0A078KTJ0-F1
#
_entry.id   AF-A0A078KTJ0-F1
#
_cell.length_a   1.000
_cell.length_b   1.000
_cell.length_c   1.000
_cell.angle_alpha   90.00
_cell.angle_beta   90.00
_cell.angle_gamma   90.00
#
_symmetry.space_group_name_H-M   'P 1'
#
loop_
_entity.id
_entity.type
_entity.pdbx_description
1 polymer ?
#
loop_
_entity_poly.entity_id
_entity_poly.type
_entity_poly.pdbx_seq_one_letter_code
_entity_poly.pdbx_strand_id
1 'polypeptide(L)' 'MSDYKGLMIGEKAPHFQADSTYGQINFPEDYKGKWVVFFSYPGDLAQVAAKTNR' A
#
# COMPACT_ATOMS: atom_id res chain seq x y z
N MET A 1 -0.45 20.07 20.11
CA MET A 1 0.43 18.93 19.81
C MET A 1 -0.29 18.01 18.84
N SER A 2 0.33 17.68 17.71
CA SER A 2 -0.18 16.63 16.82
C SER A 2 0.51 15.31 17.18
N ASP A 3 -0.24 14.34 17.68
CA ASP A 3 0.24 12.99 18.01
C ASP A 3 0.47 12.13 16.74
N TYR A 4 0.90 12.75 15.65
CA TYR A 4 1.10 12.07 14.37
C TYR A 4 2.49 11.43 14.33
N LYS A 5 2.57 10.14 14.64
CA LYS A 5 3.80 9.36 14.45
C LYS A 5 3.93 9.01 12.96
N GLY A 6 4.87 9.68 12.29
CA GLY A 6 5.25 9.34 10.91
C GLY A 6 5.91 7.97 10.80
N LEU A 7 5.92 7.41 9.58
CA LEU A 7 6.65 6.17 9.29
C LEU A 7 8.14 6.43 9.27
N MET A 8 8.91 5.65 10.04
CA MET A 8 10.35 5.79 10.15
C MET A 8 11.07 4.62 9.47
N ILE A 9 12.16 4.93 8.79
CA ILE A 9 13.03 3.91 8.18
C ILE A 9 13.65 3.06 9.30
N GLY A 10 13.58 1.73 9.16
CA GLY A 10 14.09 0.77 10.13
C GLY A 10 13.08 0.35 11.21
N GLU A 11 11.93 1.01 11.32
CA GLU A 11 10.83 0.53 12.15
C GLU A 11 10.04 -0.59 11.44
N LYS A 12 9.36 -1.42 12.24
CA LYS A 12 8.41 -2.41 11.69
C LYS A 12 7.30 -1.66 10.96
N ALA A 13 6.95 -2.15 9.77
CA ALA A 13 5.84 -1.60 9.01
C ALA A 13 4.52 -1.77 9.82
N PRO A 14 3.57 -0.81 9.72
CA PRO A 14 2.32 -0.89 10.44
C PRO A 14 1.50 -2.11 10.05
N HIS A 15 0.83 -2.72 11.03
CA HIS A 15 -0.13 -3.79 10.75
C HIS A 15 -1.45 -3.23 10.27
N PHE A 16 -2.03 -3.84 9.24
CA PHE A 16 -3.39 -3.55 8.80
C PHE A 16 -4.02 -4.74 8.09
N GLN A 17 -5.35 -4.74 8.08
CA GLN A 17 -6.15 -5.61 7.22
C GLN A 17 -6.96 -4.75 6.25
N ALA A 18 -6.96 -5.13 4.97
CA ALA A 18 -7.65 -4.38 3.94
C ALA A 18 -8.13 -5.29 2.80
N ASP A 19 -9.20 -4.87 2.14
CA ASP A 19 -9.67 -5.49 0.91
C ASP A 19 -8.77 -5.08 -0.26
N SER A 20 -8.43 -6.06 -1.12
CA SER A 20 -7.69 -5.84 -2.35
C SER A 20 -8.39 -6.53 -3.52
N THR A 21 -7.95 -6.23 -4.75
CA THR A 21 -8.43 -6.91 -5.95
C THR A 21 -8.12 -8.41 -6.00
N TYR A 22 -7.23 -8.89 -5.13
CA TYR A 22 -6.87 -10.31 -5.00
C TYR A 22 -7.42 -10.95 -3.71
N GLY A 23 -8.36 -10.28 -3.02
CA GLY A 23 -8.92 -10.72 -1.75
C GLY A 23 -8.40 -9.93 -0.56
N GLN A 24 -8.73 -10.39 0.65
CA GLN A 24 -8.33 -9.74 1.89
C GLN A 24 -6.82 -9.91 2.13
N ILE A 25 -6.15 -8.83 2.52
CA ILE A 25 -4.73 -8.80 2.89
C ILE A 25 -4.60 -8.58 4.40
N ASN A 26 -3.69 -9.33 5.03
CA ASN A 26 -3.20 -9.13 6.39
C ASN A 26 -1.71 -8.73 6.35
N PHE A 27 -1.44 -7.42 6.29
CA PHE A 27 -0.08 -6.89 6.16
C PHE A 27 0.56 -6.61 7.53
N PRO A 28 1.87 -6.86 7.71
CA PRO A 28 2.83 -7.43 6.75
C PRO A 28 2.88 -8.97 6.71
N GLU A 29 1.95 -9.65 7.38
CA GLU A 29 2.09 -11.06 7.74
C GLU A 29 2.07 -11.98 6.53
N ASP A 30 1.20 -11.69 5.58
CA ASP A 30 1.07 -12.43 4.33
C ASP A 30 2.31 -12.30 3.41
N TYR A 31 3.18 -11.33 3.69
CA TYR A 31 4.36 -11.02 2.88
C TYR A 31 5.69 -11.24 3.63
N LYS A 32 5.68 -11.93 4.78
CA LYS A 32 6.90 -12.26 5.51
C LYS A 32 7.92 -12.97 4.62
N GLY A 33 9.18 -12.50 4.69
CA GLY A 33 10.28 -13.02 3.87
C GLY A 33 10.34 -12.48 2.45
N LYS A 34 9.44 -11.56 2.05
CA LYS A 34 9.46 -10.89 0.75
C LYS A 34 9.69 -9.39 0.92
N TRP A 35 10.37 -8.78 -0.04
CA TRP A 35 10.38 -7.32 -0.16
C TRP A 35 9.05 -6.85 -0.74
N VAL A 36 8.49 -5.78 -0.18
CA VAL A 36 7.21 -5.21 -0.61
C VAL A 36 7.38 -3.73 -0.88
N VAL A 37 6.85 -3.27 -2.01
CA VAL A 37 6.72 -1.85 -2.34
C VAL A 37 5.24 -1.50 -2.25
N PHE A 38 4.88 -0.69 -1.25
CA PHE A 38 3.52 -0.17 -1.08
C PHE A 38 3.46 1.28 -1.57
N PHE A 39 2.48 1.59 -2.41
CA PHE A 39 2.25 2.94 -2.91
C PHE A 39 0.75 3.22 -2.99
N SER A 40 0.37 4.49 -2.80
CA SER A 40 -1.01 4.95 -2.91
C SER A 40 -1.16 5.92 -4.07
N TYR A 41 -2.36 5.99 -4.63
CA TYR A 41 -2.75 7.00 -5.59
C TYR A 41 -4.08 7.65 -5.13
N PRO A 42 -4.30 8.97 -5.33
CA PRO A 42 -5.40 9.72 -4.71
C PRO A 42 -6.84 9.39 -5.18
N GLY A 43 -7.06 8.44 -6.09
CA GLY A 43 -8.41 8.04 -6.54
C GLY A 43 -8.43 7.06 -7.72
N ASP A 44 -9.60 6.66 -8.21
CA ASP A 44 -9.69 5.71 -9.32
C ASP A 44 -9.30 6.37 -10.66
N LEU A 45 -8.36 5.75 -11.38
CA LEU A 45 -7.68 6.30 -12.55
C LEU A 45 -8.43 6.03 -13.86
N ALA A 46 -9.73 6.31 -13.89
CA ALA A 46 -10.51 6.22 -15.13
C ALA A 46 -9.88 7.01 -16.30
N GLN A 47 -9.02 8.00 -16.03
CA GLN A 47 -8.35 8.84 -17.05
C GLN A 47 -6.91 8.42 -17.40
N VAL A 48 -6.17 7.66 -16.57
CA VAL A 48 -4.75 7.31 -16.85
C VAL A 48 -4.59 5.97 -17.59
N ALA A 49 -5.54 5.04 -17.45
CA ALA A 49 -5.51 3.76 -18.18
C ALA A 49 -5.64 3.92 -19.71
N ALA A 50 -6.16 5.05 -20.20
CA ALA A 50 -6.38 5.32 -21.62
C ALA A 50 -5.17 5.89 -22.37
N LYS A 51 -3.96 5.90 -21.78
CA LYS A 51 -2.73 6.01 -22.58
C LYS A 51 -2.29 4.62 -23.04
N THR A 52 -3.10 4.05 -23.94
CA THR A 52 -2.69 2.95 -24.81
C THR A 52 -1.45 3.36 -25.60
N ASN A 53 -0.48 2.45 -25.70
CA ASN A 53 0.67 2.53 -26.60
C ASN A 53 0.27 3.08 -27.98
N ARG A 54 0.72 4.31 -28.28
CA ARG A 54 1.20 4.64 -29.61
C ARG A 54 2.71 4.78 -29.54
#